data_AF-A0A1V9EMB8-F1
#
_entry.id   AF-A0A1V9EMB8-F1
#
_cell.length_a   1.000
_cell.length_b   1.000
_cell.length_c   1.000
_cell.angle_alpha   90.00
_cell.angle_beta   90.00
_cell.angle_gamma   90.00
#
_symmetry.space_group_name_H-M   'P 1'
#
loop_
_entity.id
_entity.type
_entity.pdbx_description
1 polymer ?
#
loop_
_entity_poly.entity_id
_entity_poly.type
_entity_poly.pdbx_seq_one_letter_code
_entity_poly.pdbx_strand_id
1 'polypeptide(L)'
;MKNHNTYAMIEQPENLVYKRVKFFTEKTPSLRLYLERKHGYFVAKRCFDIVTSLMVIALVLSWLLPVLMLLIKLDSRGPVFFKQKRVGFLGRVFWCYKLRTMYINREADIRQASEDDPRITRIGRFLRVTGLDEFPQFFNVLMGQMSIVGPRPHMNADCNKFADAVSGYKFRNLVKPGITGLAQIKGFRGPTKDFESIFHRYQFDAFYVRNANFWLDIRIVRKTIAQILGEVFARIFKSKSENTVSTEEWNSSSLKTIQN
;
A
#
# COMPACT_ATOMS: atom_id res chain seq x y z
N MET A 1 36.83 34.24 7.70
CA MET A 1 36.58 33.28 6.60
C MET A 1 35.11 32.86 6.65
N LYS A 2 34.28 33.52 5.83
CA LYS A 2 32.86 33.20 5.64
C LYS A 2 32.75 32.38 4.35
N ASN A 3 32.15 31.20 4.41
CA ASN A 3 31.58 30.55 3.24
C ASN A 3 30.10 30.29 3.52
N HIS A 4 29.28 31.30 3.19
CA HIS A 4 27.86 31.11 2.93
C HIS A 4 27.76 30.52 1.53
N ASN A 5 27.51 29.21 1.43
CA ASN A 5 27.24 28.60 0.14
C ASN A 5 25.78 28.87 -0.20
N THR A 6 25.60 29.90 -1.01
CA THR A 6 24.37 30.35 -1.65
C THR A 6 23.81 29.21 -2.50
N TYR A 7 22.85 28.45 -1.96
CA TYR A 7 21.95 27.69 -2.81
C TYR A 7 21.07 28.72 -3.51
N ALA A 8 21.37 28.92 -4.79
CA ALA A 8 20.59 29.73 -5.71
C ALA A 8 19.10 29.43 -5.50
N MET A 9 18.36 30.48 -5.14
CA MET A 9 16.91 30.52 -5.19
C MET A 9 16.52 30.19 -6.63
N ILE A 10 16.21 28.92 -6.88
CA ILE A 10 15.53 28.51 -8.11
C ILE A 10 14.22 29.27 -8.08
N GLU A 11 14.11 30.34 -8.88
CA GLU A 11 12.87 31.02 -9.17
C GLU A 11 11.89 29.98 -9.70
N GLN A 12 11.05 29.45 -8.80
CA GLN A 12 10.02 28.50 -9.16
C GLN A 12 8.97 29.28 -9.94
N PRO A 13 8.70 28.94 -11.22
CA PRO A 13 7.65 29.59 -11.98
C PRO A 13 6.35 29.42 -11.20
N GLU A 14 5.51 30.45 -11.14
CA GLU A 14 4.24 30.47 -10.39
C GLU A 14 3.28 29.37 -10.84
N ASN A 15 3.54 28.13 -10.43
CA ASN A 15 2.77 26.98 -10.81
C ASN A 15 1.46 26.99 -10.02
N LEU A 16 0.33 26.90 -10.72
CA LEU A 16 -1.01 26.65 -10.17
C LEU A 16 -1.02 25.52 -9.12
N VAL A 17 -0.12 24.55 -9.25
CA VAL A 17 0.13 23.47 -8.30
C VAL A 17 0.54 24.00 -6.91
N TYR A 18 1.48 24.96 -6.85
CA TYR A 18 1.94 25.56 -5.60
C TYR A 18 0.84 26.39 -4.92
N LYS A 19 0.09 27.20 -5.68
CA LYS A 19 -1.10 27.91 -5.17
C LYS A 19 -2.14 26.93 -4.60
N ARG A 20 -2.33 25.77 -5.24
CA ARG A 20 -3.24 24.71 -4.77
C ARG A 20 -2.75 24.02 -3.49
N VAL A 21 -1.44 23.78 -3.35
CA VAL A 21 -0.82 23.24 -2.11
C VAL A 21 -1.02 24.20 -0.94
N LYS A 22 -0.78 25.49 -1.14
CA LYS A 22 -0.92 26.51 -0.09
C LYS A 22 -2.37 26.61 0.41
N PHE A 23 -3.35 26.61 -0.52
CA PHE A 23 -4.78 26.55 -0.20
C PHE A 23 -5.16 25.33 0.64
N PHE A 24 -4.57 24.17 0.38
CA PHE A 24 -4.82 22.96 1.15
C PHE A 24 -4.28 23.02 2.58
N THR A 25 -3.27 23.85 2.86
CA THR A 25 -2.51 23.84 4.12
C THR A 25 -3.05 24.88 5.13
N GLU A 26 -3.55 26.03 4.65
CA GLU A 26 -3.94 27.17 5.50
C GLU A 26 -5.25 26.99 6.29
N LYS A 27 -6.11 26.02 5.93
CA LYS A 27 -7.39 25.76 6.65
C LYS A 27 -7.41 24.38 7.31
N THR A 28 -6.40 24.04 8.09
CA THR A 28 -6.44 22.83 8.92
C THR A 28 -7.11 23.14 10.26
N PRO A 29 -8.29 22.56 10.58
CA PRO A 29 -8.85 22.71 11.92
C PRO A 29 -7.88 22.12 12.94
N SER A 30 -7.88 22.65 14.17
CA SER A 30 -7.10 22.03 15.24
C SER A 30 -7.45 20.55 15.33
N LEU A 31 -6.45 19.68 15.53
CA LEU A 31 -6.66 18.23 15.62
C LEU A 31 -7.76 17.89 16.63
N ARG A 32 -7.79 18.60 17.75
CA ARG A 32 -8.82 18.49 18.78
C ARG A 32 -10.22 18.72 18.21
N LEU A 33 -10.46 19.83 17.52
CA LEU A 33 -11.76 20.15 16.93
C LEU A 33 -12.17 19.13 15.85
N TYR A 34 -11.21 18.64 15.07
CA TYR A 34 -11.45 17.60 14.08
C TYR A 34 -11.89 16.28 14.73
N LEU A 35 -11.21 15.84 15.79
CA LEU A 35 -11.54 14.63 16.53
C LEU A 35 -12.89 14.77 17.27
N GLU A 36 -13.14 15.90 17.93
CA GLU A 36 -14.40 16.18 18.64
C GLU A 36 -15.59 16.14 17.68
N ARG A 37 -15.50 16.83 16.53
CA ARG A 37 -16.57 16.84 15.52
C ARG A 37 -16.86 15.46 14.94
N LYS A 38 -15.86 14.56 14.91
CA LYS A 38 -15.95 13.23 14.30
C LYS A 38 -15.87 12.10 15.33
N HIS A 39 -16.12 12.37 16.61
CA HIS A 39 -15.96 11.38 17.68
C HIS A 39 -16.75 10.10 17.41
N GLY A 40 -18.05 10.21 17.11
CA GLY A 40 -18.91 9.05 16.80
C GLY A 40 -18.42 8.23 15.61
N TYR A 41 -17.88 8.90 14.58
CA TYR A 41 -17.25 8.21 13.45
C TYR A 41 -16.02 7.41 13.87
N PHE A 42 -15.11 7.99 14.67
CA PHE A 42 -13.90 7.28 15.09
C PHE A 42 -14.19 6.10 16.01
N VAL A 43 -15.20 6.21 16.88
CA VAL A 43 -15.68 5.08 17.70
C VAL A 43 -16.23 3.97 16.81
N ALA A 44 -17.18 4.30 15.91
CA ALA A 44 -17.77 3.31 15.00
C ALA A 44 -16.70 2.65 14.10
N LYS A 45 -15.77 3.44 13.58
CA LYS A 45 -14.63 2.98 12.79
C LYS A 45 -13.77 2.01 13.59
N ARG A 46 -13.48 2.30 14.85
CA ARG A 46 -12.67 1.42 15.69
C ARG A 46 -13.37 0.10 15.98
N CYS A 47 -14.68 0.11 16.24
CA CYS A 47 -15.47 -1.10 16.40
C CYS A 47 -15.43 -1.95 15.13
N PHE A 48 -15.66 -1.33 13.97
CA PHE A 48 -15.56 -1.98 12.66
C PHE A 48 -14.17 -2.60 12.44
N ASP A 49 -13.10 -1.85 12.69
CA ASP A 49 -11.73 -2.32 12.56
C ASP A 49 -11.46 -3.57 13.42
N ILE A 50 -11.92 -3.59 14.67
CA ILE A 50 -11.73 -4.72 15.59
C ILE A 50 -12.53 -5.94 15.11
N VAL A 51 -13.83 -5.78 14.87
CA VAL A 51 -14.73 -6.88 14.47
C VAL A 51 -14.24 -7.52 13.18
N THR A 52 -13.98 -6.73 12.14
CA THR A 52 -13.52 -7.27 10.86
C THR A 52 -12.13 -7.90 10.97
N SER A 53 -11.21 -7.33 11.75
CA SER A 53 -9.89 -7.96 11.94
C SER A 53 -9.99 -9.29 12.69
N LEU A 54 -10.82 -9.39 13.72
CA LEU A 54 -11.08 -10.65 14.42
C LEU A 54 -11.68 -11.69 13.49
N MET A 55 -12.67 -11.31 12.66
CA MET A 55 -13.27 -12.20 11.67
C MET A 55 -12.24 -12.72 10.67
N VAL A 56 -11.40 -11.83 10.10
CA VAL A 56 -10.36 -12.25 9.15
C VAL A 56 -9.33 -13.15 9.81
N ILE A 57 -8.92 -12.84 11.05
CA ILE A 57 -7.95 -13.67 11.77
C ILE A 57 -8.51 -15.05 12.07
N ALA A 58 -9.73 -15.12 12.60
CA ALA A 58 -10.35 -16.39 13.00
C ALA A 58 -10.80 -17.26 11.82
N LEU A 59 -11.37 -16.65 10.77
CA LEU A 59 -11.99 -17.39 9.67
C LEU A 59 -11.05 -17.63 8.48
N VAL A 60 -10.06 -16.75 8.28
CA VAL A 60 -9.15 -16.82 7.13
C VAL A 60 -7.74 -17.17 7.56
N LEU A 61 -7.13 -16.38 8.45
CA LEU A 61 -5.72 -16.58 8.80
C LEU A 61 -5.47 -17.83 9.64
N SER A 62 -6.44 -18.29 10.43
CA SER A 62 -6.30 -19.48 11.29
C SER A 62 -5.80 -20.72 10.55
N TRP A 63 -6.32 -20.98 9.35
CA TRP A 63 -5.92 -22.12 8.51
C TRP A 63 -5.03 -21.71 7.33
N LEU A 64 -5.21 -20.52 6.77
CA LEU A 64 -4.46 -20.09 5.59
C LEU A 64 -3.02 -19.73 5.94
N LEU A 65 -2.79 -19.09 7.10
CA LEU A 65 -1.45 -18.63 7.49
C LEU A 65 -0.44 -19.78 7.61
N PRO A 66 -0.74 -20.93 8.26
CA PRO A 66 0.15 -22.10 8.25
C PRO A 66 0.50 -22.60 6.84
N VAL A 67 -0.47 -22.63 5.93
CA VAL A 67 -0.24 -23.05 4.53
C VAL A 67 0.72 -22.08 3.84
N LEU A 68 0.48 -20.77 3.96
CA LEU A 68 1.37 -19.76 3.38
C LEU A 68 2.77 -19.81 4.01
N MET A 69 2.87 -20.08 5.31
CA MET A 69 4.16 -20.26 6.00
C MET A 69 4.96 -21.42 5.41
N LEU A 70 4.31 -22.56 5.15
CA LEU A 70 4.93 -23.72 4.50
C LEU A 70 5.41 -23.36 3.09
N LEU A 71 4.55 -22.78 2.25
CA LEU A 71 4.90 -22.39 0.88
C LEU A 71 6.12 -21.45 0.85
N ILE A 72 6.16 -20.45 1.74
CA ILE A 72 7.28 -19.49 1.81
C ILE A 72 8.59 -20.17 2.25
N LYS A 73 8.51 -21.16 3.15
CA LYS A 73 9.68 -21.92 3.62
C LYS A 73 10.21 -22.89 2.56
N LEU A 74 9.33 -23.48 1.75
CA LEU A 74 9.69 -24.34 0.64
C LEU A 74 10.31 -23.55 -0.52
N ASP A 75 9.85 -22.33 -0.77
CA ASP A 75 10.35 -21.48 -1.87
C ASP A 75 11.71 -20.83 -1.55
N SER A 76 11.97 -20.44 -0.29
CA SER A 76 13.26 -19.84 0.08
C SER A 76 13.63 -19.98 1.57
N ARG A 77 14.93 -20.08 1.87
CA ARG A 77 15.44 -20.14 3.26
C ARG A 77 15.19 -18.83 4.03
N GLY A 78 14.92 -18.94 5.34
CA GLY A 78 14.82 -17.79 6.26
C GLY A 78 13.46 -17.61 6.96
N PRO A 79 13.17 -16.43 7.54
CA PRO A 79 11.96 -16.17 8.32
C PRO A 79 10.74 -15.97 7.41
N VAL A 80 9.56 -16.41 7.86
CA VAL A 80 8.30 -16.22 7.10
C VAL A 80 7.82 -14.78 7.13
N PHE A 81 7.87 -14.15 8.30
CA PHE A 81 7.39 -12.79 8.46
C PHE A 81 8.47 -11.78 8.12
N PHE A 82 8.09 -10.78 7.35
CA PHE A 82 8.85 -9.56 7.15
C PHE A 82 8.21 -8.45 7.98
N LYS A 83 9.02 -7.73 8.77
CA LYS A 83 8.56 -6.58 9.55
C LYS A 83 9.37 -5.36 9.19
N GLN A 84 8.70 -4.22 9.04
CA GLN A 84 9.35 -2.97 8.67
C GLN A 84 8.79 -1.80 9.48
N LYS A 85 9.67 -0.88 9.90
CA LYS A 85 9.26 0.34 10.58
C LYS A 85 8.53 1.26 9.62
N ARG A 86 7.33 1.70 10.01
CA ARG A 86 6.51 2.63 9.23
C ARG A 86 6.01 3.77 10.10
N VAL A 87 5.72 4.91 9.47
CA VAL A 87 5.12 6.08 10.13
C VAL A 87 3.60 5.90 10.19
N GLY A 88 3.03 6.10 11.37
CA GLY A 88 1.60 5.97 11.64
C GLY A 88 0.97 7.24 12.21
N PHE A 89 -0.07 7.06 13.02
CA PHE A 89 -0.87 8.14 13.59
C PHE A 89 0.01 9.13 14.37
N LEU A 90 -0.14 10.41 14.08
CA LEU A 90 0.66 11.52 14.64
C LEU A 90 2.16 11.34 14.48
N GLY A 91 2.60 10.66 13.42
CA GLY A 91 4.01 10.43 13.15
C GLY A 91 4.65 9.32 13.99
N ARG A 92 3.89 8.63 14.84
CA ARG A 92 4.40 7.53 15.67
C ARG A 92 4.86 6.37 14.80
N VAL A 93 6.06 5.86 15.05
CA VAL A 93 6.62 4.73 14.30
C VAL A 93 6.12 3.41 14.89
N PHE A 94 5.77 2.45 14.03
CA PHE A 94 5.36 1.11 14.43
C PHE A 94 5.92 0.03 13.49
N TRP A 95 5.92 -1.22 13.94
CA TRP A 95 6.30 -2.38 13.13
C TRP A 95 5.11 -2.85 12.29
N CYS A 96 5.19 -2.70 10.98
CA CYS A 96 4.20 -3.21 10.03
C CYS A 96 4.57 -4.63 9.62
N TYR A 97 3.65 -5.59 9.81
CA TYR A 97 3.86 -7.01 9.53
C TYR A 97 3.41 -7.39 8.12
N LYS A 98 4.20 -8.19 7.43
CA LYS A 98 3.88 -8.80 6.13
C LYS A 98 4.41 -10.22 6.05
N LEU A 99 3.92 -10.98 5.09
CA LEU A 99 4.60 -12.19 4.67
C LEU A 99 5.80 -11.82 3.80
N ARG A 100 6.87 -12.59 3.94
CA ARG A 100 8.08 -12.41 3.13
C ARG A 100 7.79 -12.82 1.70
N THR A 101 7.98 -11.88 0.79
CA THR A 101 7.81 -12.06 -0.66
C THR A 101 9.13 -11.94 -1.43
N MET A 102 10.23 -11.61 -0.74
CA MET A 102 11.55 -11.41 -1.33
C MET A 102 12.60 -12.29 -0.66
N TYR A 103 13.66 -12.62 -1.40
CA TYR A 103 14.86 -13.20 -0.81
C TYR A 103 15.45 -12.26 0.23
N ILE A 104 16.11 -12.81 1.25
CA ILE A 104 16.78 -12.01 2.29
C ILE A 104 17.81 -11.11 1.61
N ASN A 105 17.69 -9.81 1.81
CA ASN A 105 18.58 -8.81 1.26
C ASN A 105 18.73 -7.63 2.23
N ARG A 106 19.82 -6.88 2.10
CA ARG A 106 20.14 -5.72 2.96
C ARG A 106 19.42 -4.43 2.53
N GLU A 107 18.77 -4.44 1.38
CA GLU A 107 18.18 -3.25 0.74
C GLU A 107 16.68 -3.07 1.04
N ALA A 108 16.05 -4.02 1.73
CA ALA A 108 14.59 -4.05 1.94
C ALA A 108 14.05 -2.80 2.68
N ASP A 109 14.90 -2.16 3.51
CA ASP A 109 14.58 -0.94 4.25
C ASP A 109 15.03 0.35 3.55
N ILE A 110 15.74 0.24 2.44
CA ILE A 110 16.38 1.37 1.74
C ILE A 110 15.71 1.63 0.40
N ARG A 111 15.39 0.55 -0.34
CA ARG A 111 14.90 0.61 -1.71
C ARG A 111 13.52 -0.01 -1.85
N GLN A 112 12.56 0.77 -2.32
CA GLN A 112 11.23 0.28 -2.68
C GLN A 112 11.33 -0.74 -3.84
N ALA A 113 10.52 -1.80 -3.79
CA ALA A 113 10.46 -2.82 -4.83
C ALA A 113 9.90 -2.26 -6.15
N SER A 114 10.50 -2.63 -7.28
CA SER A 114 9.98 -2.40 -8.63
C SER A 114 9.01 -3.52 -9.05
N GLU A 115 8.33 -3.33 -10.18
CA GLU A 115 7.36 -4.32 -10.71
C GLU A 115 8.04 -5.65 -11.07
N ASP A 116 9.19 -5.61 -11.75
CA ASP A 116 9.99 -6.79 -12.13
C ASP A 116 11.27 -6.89 -11.30
N ASP A 117 11.13 -6.82 -9.97
CA ASP A 117 12.28 -6.89 -9.08
C ASP A 117 12.82 -8.34 -8.98
N PRO A 118 14.11 -8.60 -9.28
CA PRO A 118 14.68 -9.94 -9.25
C PRO A 118 14.77 -10.52 -7.83
N ARG A 119 14.64 -9.67 -6.81
CA ARG A 119 14.64 -10.09 -5.40
C ARG A 119 13.32 -10.76 -5.02
N ILE A 120 12.29 -10.74 -5.86
CA ILE A 120 10.97 -11.32 -5.59
C ILE A 120 11.01 -12.84 -5.84
N THR A 121 10.54 -13.61 -4.87
CA THR A 121 10.44 -15.07 -4.93
C THR A 121 9.24 -15.52 -5.79
N ARG A 122 9.17 -16.80 -6.19
CA ARG A 122 8.08 -17.29 -7.04
C ARG A 122 6.74 -17.24 -6.31
N ILE A 123 6.71 -17.78 -5.09
CA ILE A 123 5.55 -17.66 -4.18
C ILE A 123 5.32 -16.20 -3.79
N GLY A 124 6.39 -15.42 -3.59
CA GLY A 124 6.28 -14.00 -3.30
C GLY A 124 5.56 -13.20 -4.38
N ARG A 125 5.73 -13.56 -5.65
CA ARG A 125 5.01 -12.94 -6.78
C ARG A 125 3.51 -13.21 -6.64
N PHE A 126 3.12 -14.46 -6.39
CA PHE A 126 1.72 -14.83 -6.16
C PHE A 126 1.10 -14.07 -4.95
N LEU A 127 1.82 -14.01 -3.82
CA LEU A 127 1.35 -13.34 -2.62
C LEU A 127 1.12 -11.83 -2.83
N ARG A 128 1.98 -11.15 -3.59
CA ARG A 128 1.82 -9.72 -3.89
C ARG A 128 0.63 -9.41 -4.78
N VAL A 129 0.38 -10.28 -5.74
CA VAL A 129 -0.74 -10.14 -6.69
C VAL A 129 -2.07 -10.33 -6.00
N THR A 130 -2.17 -11.38 -5.19
CA THR A 130 -3.36 -11.66 -4.40
C THR A 130 -3.54 -10.70 -3.22
N GLY A 131 -2.49 -9.94 -2.87
CA GLY A 131 -2.45 -9.10 -1.67
C GLY A 131 -2.38 -9.87 -0.36
N LEU A 132 -2.19 -11.20 -0.43
CA LEU A 132 -2.08 -12.07 0.75
C LEU A 132 -0.86 -11.75 1.61
N ASP A 133 0.18 -11.14 1.03
CA ASP A 133 1.36 -10.72 1.78
C ASP A 133 1.06 -9.66 2.85
N GLU A 134 -0.04 -8.91 2.69
CA GLU A 134 -0.45 -7.85 3.61
C GLU A 134 -1.43 -8.32 4.69
N PHE A 135 -1.92 -9.56 4.65
CA PHE A 135 -2.88 -10.07 5.64
C PHE A 135 -2.37 -10.06 7.10
N PRO A 136 -1.06 -10.28 7.40
CA PRO A 136 -0.56 -10.09 8.76
C PRO A 136 -0.80 -8.68 9.34
N GLN A 137 -1.10 -7.67 8.51
CA GLN A 137 -1.44 -6.33 8.99
C GLN A 137 -2.77 -6.27 9.75
N PHE A 138 -3.66 -7.27 9.63
CA PHE A 138 -4.85 -7.34 10.48
C PHE A 138 -4.51 -7.44 11.98
N PHE A 139 -3.34 -8.00 12.33
CA PHE A 139 -2.82 -7.93 13.69
C PHE A 139 -2.45 -6.48 14.09
N ASN A 140 -1.86 -5.69 13.17
CA ASN A 140 -1.59 -4.26 13.41
C ASN A 140 -2.87 -3.45 13.62
N VAL A 141 -3.95 -3.82 12.92
CA VAL A 141 -5.26 -3.20 13.12
C VAL A 141 -5.81 -3.55 14.51
N LEU A 142 -5.75 -4.81 14.94
CA LEU A 142 -6.15 -5.19 16.31
C LEU A 142 -5.35 -4.45 17.38
N MET A 143 -4.02 -4.39 17.24
CA MET A 143 -3.13 -3.63 18.14
C MET A 143 -3.37 -2.11 18.12
N GLY A 144 -4.22 -1.62 17.22
CA GLY A 144 -4.60 -0.22 17.14
C GLY A 144 -3.57 0.69 16.49
N GLN A 145 -2.53 0.11 15.88
CA GLN A 145 -1.48 0.82 15.12
C GLN A 145 -1.96 1.22 13.72
N MET A 146 -2.85 0.41 13.14
CA MET A 146 -3.47 0.61 11.83
C MET A 146 -5.00 0.60 11.93
N SER A 147 -5.63 0.94 10.83
CA SER A 147 -7.07 0.84 10.53
C SER A 147 -7.24 0.03 9.24
N ILE A 148 -8.43 -0.50 8.97
CA ILE A 148 -8.71 -1.17 7.69
C ILE A 148 -8.61 -0.17 6.54
N VAL A 149 -9.20 1.01 6.73
CA VAL A 149 -9.19 2.12 5.76
C VAL A 149 -8.42 3.31 6.31
N GLY A 150 -7.48 3.83 5.54
CA GLY A 150 -6.67 5.00 5.86
C GLY A 150 -5.54 5.22 4.86
N PRO A 151 -4.76 6.31 4.98
CA PRO A 151 -3.58 6.52 4.16
C PRO A 151 -2.57 5.37 4.33
N ARG A 152 -1.96 4.91 3.23
CA ARG A 152 -1.00 3.81 3.29
C ARG A 152 0.24 4.22 4.12
N PRO A 153 0.72 3.37 5.05
CA PRO A 153 1.91 3.71 5.83
C PRO A 153 3.19 3.58 4.98
N HIS A 154 4.07 4.59 5.04
CA HIS A 154 5.36 4.59 4.35
C HIS A 154 6.53 4.50 5.33
N MET A 155 7.71 4.19 4.80
CA MET A 155 8.94 4.16 5.58
C MET A 155 9.33 5.59 5.92
N ASN A 156 10.07 5.77 7.01
CA ASN A 156 10.45 7.11 7.47
C ASN A 156 11.24 7.89 6.40
N ALA A 157 12.17 7.22 5.71
CA ALA A 157 12.93 7.81 4.60
C ALA A 157 12.04 8.38 3.48
N ASP A 158 11.03 7.61 3.04
CA ASP A 158 10.05 8.05 2.05
C ASP A 158 9.21 9.22 2.57
N CYS A 159 8.77 9.16 3.83
CA CYS A 159 8.00 10.24 4.43
C CYS A 159 8.76 11.57 4.47
N ASN A 160 10.07 11.54 4.74
CA ASN A 160 10.89 12.74 4.74
C ASN A 160 11.02 13.29 3.32
N LYS A 161 11.40 12.45 2.34
CA LYS A 161 11.46 12.84 0.93
C LYS A 161 10.15 13.45 0.43
N PHE A 162 9.01 12.87 0.80
CA PHE A 162 7.70 13.36 0.39
C PHE A 162 7.30 14.65 1.12
N ALA A 163 7.72 14.84 2.37
CA ALA A 163 7.50 16.08 3.11
C ALA A 163 8.35 17.24 2.59
N ASP A 164 9.55 16.95 2.09
CA ASP A 164 10.40 17.94 1.43
C ASP A 164 9.80 18.36 0.08
N ALA A 165 9.20 17.41 -0.65
CA ALA A 165 8.53 17.68 -1.92
C ALA A 165 7.20 18.44 -1.74
N VAL A 166 6.33 18.01 -0.81
CA VAL A 166 4.98 18.55 -0.67
C VAL A 166 4.80 19.15 0.71
N SER A 167 4.67 20.48 0.76
CA SER A 167 4.34 21.17 2.01
C SER A 167 3.05 20.64 2.62
N GLY A 168 3.06 20.38 3.92
CA GLY A 168 1.93 19.82 4.63
C GLY A 168 1.73 18.31 4.44
N TYR A 169 2.64 17.57 3.78
CA TYR A 169 2.51 16.12 3.56
C TYR A 169 2.12 15.33 4.82
N LYS A 170 2.64 15.76 5.98
CA LYS A 170 2.37 15.17 7.31
C LYS A 170 0.88 15.23 7.72
N PHE A 171 0.05 16.04 7.08
CA PHE A 171 -1.40 16.14 7.31
C PHE A 171 -2.11 14.77 7.19
N ARG A 172 -1.62 13.88 6.32
CA ARG A 172 -2.17 12.53 6.19
C ARG A 172 -2.04 11.68 7.46
N ASN A 173 -1.10 12.01 8.34
CA ASN A 173 -0.85 11.29 9.59
C ASN A 173 -1.81 11.69 10.73
N LEU A 174 -2.79 12.57 10.48
CA LEU A 174 -3.84 12.94 11.44
C LEU A 174 -4.88 11.82 11.66
N VAL A 175 -4.82 10.73 10.89
CA VAL A 175 -5.63 9.53 11.08
C VAL A 175 -4.73 8.30 11.09
N LYS A 176 -5.22 7.18 11.59
CA LYS A 176 -4.47 5.91 11.54
C LYS A 176 -4.22 5.50 10.08
N PRO A 177 -3.03 4.97 9.77
CA PRO A 177 -2.76 4.43 8.46
C PRO A 177 -3.65 3.20 8.17
N GLY A 178 -3.92 2.97 6.89
CA GLY A 178 -4.81 1.91 6.40
C GLY A 178 -4.09 0.72 5.79
N ILE A 179 -4.73 -0.46 5.85
CA ILE A 179 -4.40 -1.58 4.94
C ILE A 179 -4.74 -1.16 3.50
N THR A 180 -5.94 -0.60 3.32
CA THR A 180 -6.38 0.05 2.08
C THR A 180 -6.69 1.52 2.29
N GLY A 181 -6.84 2.29 1.22
CA GLY A 181 -7.02 3.74 1.27
C GLY A 181 -7.46 4.33 -0.07
N LEU A 182 -7.92 5.57 -0.02
CA LEU A 182 -8.45 6.27 -1.19
C LEU A 182 -7.41 6.41 -2.31
N ALA A 183 -6.15 6.74 -1.96
CA ALA A 183 -5.08 6.81 -2.95
C ALA A 183 -4.82 5.45 -3.62
N GLN A 184 -4.86 4.35 -2.86
CA GLN A 184 -4.65 2.99 -3.38
C GLN A 184 -5.73 2.63 -4.41
N ILE A 185 -7.01 2.86 -4.11
CA ILE A 185 -8.11 2.55 -5.05
C ILE A 185 -8.20 3.51 -6.25
N LYS A 186 -7.40 4.57 -6.26
CA LYS A 186 -7.26 5.53 -7.35
C LYS A 186 -6.02 5.26 -8.22
N GLY A 187 -5.31 4.15 -8.00
CA GLY A 187 -4.16 3.73 -8.79
C GLY A 187 -2.80 4.11 -8.18
N PHE A 188 -2.78 4.83 -7.07
CA PHE A 188 -1.54 5.29 -6.44
C PHE A 188 -0.99 4.28 -5.41
N ARG A 189 -1.14 2.97 -5.66
CA ARG A 189 -0.65 1.88 -4.77
C ARG A 189 0.86 1.61 -4.94
N GLY A 190 1.39 1.79 -6.15
CA GLY A 190 2.74 1.36 -6.56
C GLY A 190 3.89 2.28 -6.15
N PRO A 191 5.11 2.02 -6.66
CA PRO A 191 6.27 2.89 -6.45
C PRO A 191 6.01 4.29 -6.98
N THR A 192 6.51 5.28 -6.24
CA THR A 192 6.36 6.70 -6.58
C THR A 192 7.65 7.16 -7.23
N LYS A 193 7.59 7.43 -8.53
CA LYS A 193 8.79 7.68 -9.35
C LYS A 193 9.05 9.17 -9.55
N ASP A 194 8.02 10.00 -9.39
CA ASP A 194 7.97 11.39 -9.83
C ASP A 194 7.17 12.27 -8.85
N PHE A 195 7.37 13.59 -8.94
CA PHE A 195 6.68 14.55 -8.06
C PHE A 195 5.15 14.51 -8.21
N GLU A 196 4.65 14.35 -9.43
CA GLU A 196 3.22 14.37 -9.72
C GLU A 196 2.52 13.17 -9.05
N SER A 197 3.13 11.99 -9.07
CA SER A 197 2.61 10.81 -8.36
C SER A 197 2.66 10.97 -6.82
N ILE A 198 3.68 11.65 -6.26
CA ILE A 198 3.69 12.03 -4.83
C ILE A 198 2.52 12.96 -4.52
N PHE A 199 2.33 13.98 -5.36
CA PHE A 199 1.34 15.02 -5.16
C PHE A 199 -0.09 14.48 -5.26
N HIS A 200 -0.43 13.70 -6.28
CA HIS A 200 -1.76 13.10 -6.42
C HIS A 200 -2.05 12.10 -5.30
N ARG A 201 -1.07 11.29 -4.88
CA ARG A 201 -1.23 10.44 -3.70
C ARG A 201 -1.59 11.27 -2.47
N TYR A 202 -0.83 12.33 -2.21
CA TYR A 202 -1.11 13.24 -1.10
C TYR A 202 -2.50 13.89 -1.21
N GLN A 203 -2.93 14.30 -2.40
CA GLN A 203 -4.26 14.88 -2.61
C GLN A 203 -5.37 13.92 -2.20
N PHE A 204 -5.30 12.65 -2.62
CA PHE A 204 -6.30 11.65 -2.24
C PHE A 204 -6.26 11.32 -0.75
N ASP A 205 -5.07 11.24 -0.16
CA ASP A 205 -4.94 11.01 1.28
C ASP A 205 -5.48 12.20 2.09
N ALA A 206 -5.13 13.43 1.72
CA ALA A 206 -5.64 14.64 2.36
C ALA A 206 -7.15 14.80 2.16
N PHE A 207 -7.68 14.45 0.99
CA PHE A 207 -9.12 14.40 0.75
C PHE A 207 -9.80 13.40 1.68
N TYR A 208 -9.22 12.19 1.82
CA TYR A 208 -9.72 11.18 2.74
C TYR A 208 -9.73 11.70 4.19
N VAL A 209 -8.62 12.25 4.67
CA VAL A 209 -8.54 12.78 6.04
C VAL A 209 -9.61 13.84 6.29
N ARG A 210 -9.82 14.79 5.37
CA ARG A 210 -10.86 15.83 5.54
C ARG A 210 -12.27 15.25 5.56
N ASN A 211 -12.56 14.33 4.65
CA ASN A 211 -13.91 13.82 4.40
C ASN A 211 -14.19 12.47 5.07
N ALA A 212 -13.31 12.01 5.96
CA ALA A 212 -13.40 10.72 6.61
C ALA A 212 -14.78 10.53 7.25
N ASN A 213 -15.50 9.51 6.78
CA ASN A 213 -16.81 9.10 7.26
C ASN A 213 -17.02 7.62 6.92
N PHE A 214 -17.99 6.99 7.58
CA PHE A 214 -18.21 5.56 7.48
C PHE A 214 -18.57 5.11 6.05
N TRP A 215 -19.39 5.87 5.33
CA TRP A 215 -19.78 5.54 3.95
C TRP A 215 -18.61 5.59 2.97
N LEU A 216 -17.70 6.56 3.14
CA LEU A 216 -16.48 6.62 2.36
C LEU A 216 -15.60 5.39 2.64
N ASP A 217 -15.48 4.95 3.89
CA ASP A 217 -14.74 3.75 4.27
C ASP A 217 -15.30 2.50 3.57
N ILE A 218 -16.63 2.29 3.62
CA ILE A 218 -17.29 1.15 2.95
C ILE A 218 -17.09 1.19 1.43
N ARG A 219 -17.18 2.38 0.80
CA ARG A 219 -16.91 2.54 -0.64
C ARG A 219 -15.47 2.13 -0.99
N ILE A 220 -14.50 2.51 -0.17
CA ILE A 220 -13.10 2.15 -0.37
C ILE A 220 -12.91 0.63 -0.22
N VAL A 221 -13.48 0.01 0.81
CA VAL A 221 -13.39 -1.45 1.02
C VAL A 221 -13.98 -2.21 -0.17
N ARG A 222 -15.21 -1.88 -0.59
CA ARG A 222 -15.87 -2.54 -1.73
C ARG A 222 -15.04 -2.43 -3.01
N LYS A 223 -14.51 -1.24 -3.30
CA LYS A 223 -13.69 -1.03 -4.50
C LYS A 223 -12.35 -1.78 -4.41
N THR A 224 -11.77 -1.86 -3.22
CA THR A 224 -10.53 -2.65 -2.99
C THR A 224 -10.76 -4.12 -3.31
N ILE A 225 -11.85 -4.71 -2.80
CA ILE A 225 -12.21 -6.10 -3.06
C ILE A 225 -12.42 -6.32 -4.56
N ALA A 226 -13.17 -5.45 -5.22
CA ALA A 226 -13.42 -5.55 -6.66
C ALA A 226 -12.12 -5.47 -7.49
N GLN A 227 -11.18 -4.60 -7.13
CA GLN A 227 -9.89 -4.47 -7.82
C GLN A 227 -9.02 -5.72 -7.63
N ILE A 228 -8.89 -6.22 -6.41
CA ILE A 228 -8.10 -7.43 -6.13
C ILE A 228 -8.70 -8.63 -6.86
N LEU A 229 -10.03 -8.81 -6.79
CA LEU A 229 -10.69 -9.89 -7.52
C LEU A 229 -10.49 -9.75 -9.03
N GLY A 230 -10.67 -8.55 -9.59
CA GLY A 230 -10.45 -8.29 -11.01
C GLY A 230 -9.02 -8.60 -11.46
N GLU A 231 -8.01 -8.20 -10.68
CA GLU A 231 -6.60 -8.48 -10.96
C GLU A 231 -6.28 -9.98 -10.89
N VAL A 232 -6.84 -10.69 -9.91
CA VAL A 232 -6.69 -12.14 -9.77
C VAL A 232 -7.35 -12.87 -10.93
N PHE A 233 -8.61 -12.54 -11.25
CA PHE A 233 -9.33 -13.13 -12.38
C PHE A 233 -8.60 -12.88 -13.70
N ALA A 234 -8.21 -11.63 -13.99
CA ALA A 234 -7.50 -11.29 -15.22
C ALA A 234 -6.23 -12.14 -15.41
N ARG A 235 -5.48 -12.40 -14.34
CA ARG A 235 -4.26 -13.22 -14.42
C ARG A 235 -4.53 -14.72 -14.58
N ILE A 236 -5.54 -15.25 -13.90
CA ILE A 236 -5.96 -16.65 -14.06
C ILE A 236 -6.38 -16.91 -15.51
N PHE A 237 -7.17 -16.02 -16.10
CA PHE A 237 -7.65 -16.18 -17.47
C PHE A 237 -6.60 -15.85 -18.53
N LYS A 238 -5.71 -14.87 -18.31
CA LYS A 238 -4.59 -14.59 -19.21
C LYS A 238 -3.61 -15.77 -19.30
N SER A 239 -3.30 -16.40 -18.17
CA SER A 239 -2.46 -17.62 -18.14
C SER A 239 -3.08 -18.77 -18.92
N LYS A 240 -4.42 -18.88 -18.96
CA LYS A 240 -5.12 -19.93 -19.71
C LYS A 240 -5.02 -19.68 -21.23
N SER A 241 -5.12 -18.42 -21.67
CA SER A 241 -5.01 -18.02 -23.08
C SER A 241 -3.60 -18.20 -23.65
N GLU A 242 -2.54 -17.86 -22.92
CA GLU A 242 -1.16 -18.04 -23.38
C GLU A 242 -0.79 -19.54 -23.45
N ASN A 243 -1.29 -20.35 -22.50
CA ASN A 243 -1.08 -21.80 -22.53
C ASN A 243 -1.84 -22.49 -23.67
N THR A 244 -3.08 -22.09 -23.99
CA THR A 244 -3.86 -22.69 -25.11
C THR A 244 -3.21 -22.46 -26.46
N VAL A 245 -2.68 -21.25 -26.71
CA VAL A 245 -1.99 -20.92 -27.97
C VAL A 245 -0.69 -21.74 -28.09
N SER A 246 0.09 -21.85 -27.02
CA SER A 246 1.33 -22.66 -27.03
C SER A 246 1.08 -24.15 -27.27
N THR A 247 -0.03 -24.71 -26.76
CA THR A 247 -0.40 -26.11 -26.98
C THR A 247 -0.93 -26.38 -28.40
N GLU A 248 -1.62 -25.42 -29.01
CA GLU A 248 -2.06 -25.51 -30.41
C GLU A 248 -0.88 -25.42 -31.38
N GLU A 249 0.08 -24.52 -31.13
CA GLU A 249 1.32 -24.42 -31.90
C GLU A 249 2.17 -25.69 -31.81
N TRP A 250 2.36 -26.25 -30.61
CA TRP A 250 3.10 -27.50 -30.41
C TRP A 250 2.42 -28.69 -31.10
N ASN A 251 1.09 -28.84 -30.96
CA ASN A 251 0.35 -29.90 -31.62
C ASN A 251 0.39 -29.78 -33.16
N SER A 252 0.29 -28.56 -33.70
CA SER A 252 0.35 -28.33 -35.16
C SER A 252 1.74 -28.60 -35.76
N SER A 253 2.81 -28.32 -35.01
CA SER A 253 4.20 -28.58 -35.44
C SER A 253 4.55 -30.07 -35.33
N SER A 254 4.05 -30.75 -34.29
CA SER A 254 4.23 -32.19 -34.07
C SER A 254 3.54 -33.03 -35.13
N LEU A 255 2.32 -32.65 -35.54
CA LEU A 255 1.56 -33.36 -36.59
C LEU A 255 2.22 -33.24 -37.98
N LYS A 256 2.90 -32.12 -38.28
CA LYS A 256 3.64 -31.94 -39.54
C LYS A 256 4.93 -32.77 -39.63
N THR A 257 5.48 -33.19 -38.48
CA THR A 257 6.73 -33.97 -38.43
C THR A 257 6.48 -35.47 -38.61
N ILE A 258 5.26 -35.95 -38.37
CA ILE A 258 4.87 -37.37 -38.49
C ILE A 258 4.37 -37.73 -39.90
N GLN A 259 4.05 -36.74 -40.74
CA GLN A 259 3.54 -36.92 -42.10
C GLN A 259 4.60 -36.83 -43.22
N ASN A 260 5.89 -36.74 -42.88
CA ASN A 260 7.02 -36.75 -43.84
C ASN A 260 7.93 -37.95 -43.62
#